data_AF-A0A1H6G9Y8-F1
#
_entry.id   AF-A0A1H6G9Y8-F1
#
_cell.length_a   1.000
_cell.length_b   1.000
_cell.length_c   1.000
_cell.angle_alpha   90.00
_cell.angle_beta   90.00
_cell.angle_gamma   90.00
#
_symmetry.space_group_name_H-M   'P 1'
#
loop_
_entity.id
_entity.type
_entity.pdbx_description
1 polymer ?
#
loop_
_entity_poly.entity_id
_entity_poly.type
_entity_poly.pdbx_seq_one_letter_code
_entity_poly.pdbx_strand_id
1 'polypeptide(L)' 'MQQVMPDETLWTARELAHFLGYSESTVCRLVSQCPSKLPPRVNTLPRARWVPDVARDWAITNSYPRKQRQGRPREI' A
#
# COMPACT_ATOMS: atom_id res chain seq x y z
N MET A 1 14.64 -26.47 -2.28
CA MET A 1 13.45 -25.59 -2.40
C MET A 1 13.38 -24.76 -1.13
N GLN A 2 13.78 -23.49 -1.19
CA GLN A 2 13.65 -22.58 -0.04
C GLN A 2 12.39 -21.73 -0.24
N GLN A 3 11.60 -21.59 0.83
CA GLN A 3 11.05 -20.35 1.40
C GLN A 3 9.83 -20.74 2.27
N VAL A 4 10.06 -21.02 3.56
CA VAL A 4 9.92 -20.10 4.72
C VAL A 4 8.46 -19.69 4.94
N MET A 5 7.91 -20.15 6.07
CA MET A 5 6.57 -19.88 6.58
C MET A 5 6.26 -18.37 6.56
N PRO A 6 5.15 -17.91 5.96
CA PRO A 6 4.82 -16.50 5.82
C PRO A 6 4.16 -15.94 7.09
N ASP A 7 4.73 -16.24 8.26
CA ASP A 7 4.27 -15.66 9.51
C ASP A 7 5.14 -14.42 9.79
N GLU A 8 4.50 -13.26 9.95
CA GLU A 8 5.08 -12.02 10.50
C GLU A 8 6.05 -11.18 9.63
N THR A 9 6.17 -11.42 8.32
CA THR A 9 6.99 -10.51 7.49
C THR A 9 6.21 -9.23 7.19
N LEU A 10 6.46 -8.20 8.01
CA LEU A 10 5.94 -6.85 7.79
C LEU A 10 6.13 -6.43 6.31
N TRP A 11 5.04 -6.05 5.66
CA TRP A 11 5.06 -5.60 4.28
C TRP A 11 5.95 -4.39 4.11
N THR A 12 6.75 -4.45 3.05
CA THR A 12 7.51 -3.33 2.52
C THR A 12 6.60 -2.39 1.72
N ALA A 13 7.09 -1.19 1.42
CA ALA A 13 6.38 -0.24 0.56
C ALA A 13 5.99 -0.85 -0.80
N ARG A 14 6.82 -1.78 -1.30
CA ARG A 14 6.59 -2.47 -2.58
C ARG A 14 5.42 -3.44 -2.52
N GLU A 15 5.33 -4.22 -1.45
CA GLU A 15 4.24 -5.19 -1.25
C GLU A 15 2.92 -4.46 -0.98
N LEU A 16 2.95 -3.42 -0.14
CA LEU A 16 1.78 -2.60 0.09
C LEU A 16 1.32 -1.91 -1.20
N ALA A 17 2.27 -1.39 -2.00
CA ALA A 17 1.97 -0.80 -3.30
C ALA A 17 1.31 -1.81 -4.23
N HIS A 18 1.84 -3.03 -4.31
CA HIS A 18 1.25 -4.11 -5.10
C HIS A 18 -0.18 -4.46 -4.64
N PHE A 19 -0.39 -4.57 -3.34
CA PHE A 19 -1.69 -4.87 -2.75
C PHE A 19 -2.73 -3.77 -3.03
N LEU A 20 -2.37 -2.51 -2.83
CA LEU A 20 -3.23 -1.35 -3.08
C LEU A 20 -3.35 -1.00 -4.58
N GLY A 21 -2.52 -1.59 -5.45
CA GLY A 21 -2.44 -1.24 -6.86
C GLY A 21 -1.79 0.12 -7.14
N TYR A 22 -0.95 0.61 -6.23
CA TYR A 22 -0.13 1.80 -6.40
C TYR A 22 1.28 1.45 -6.88
N SER A 23 2.04 2.46 -7.29
CA SER A 23 3.49 2.35 -7.47
C SER A 23 4.21 2.59 -6.15
N GLU A 24 5.37 1.97 -5.97
CA GLU A 24 6.21 2.15 -4.76
C GLU A 24 6.52 3.64 -4.51
N SER A 25 6.84 4.40 -5.55
CA SER A 25 7.07 5.85 -5.48
C SER A 25 5.84 6.63 -5.00
N THR A 26 4.63 6.18 -5.37
CA THR A 26 3.37 6.78 -4.91
C THR A 26 3.17 6.51 -3.42
N VAL A 27 3.44 5.30 -2.95
CA VAL A 27 3.38 4.97 -1.52
C VAL A 27 4.41 5.79 -0.75
N CYS A 28 5.66 5.85 -1.19
CA CYS A 28 6.71 6.65 -0.54
C CYS A 28 6.33 8.15 -0.47
N ARG A 29 5.75 8.68 -1.56
CA ARG A 29 5.23 10.06 -1.60
C ARG A 29 4.06 10.25 -0.64
N LEU A 30 3.10 9.33 -0.60
CA LEU A 30 1.94 9.38 0.30
C LEU A 30 2.36 9.29 1.77
N VAL A 31 3.36 8.47 2.09
CA VAL A 31 3.93 8.40 3.44
C VAL A 31 4.43 9.77 3.92
N SER A 32 5.02 10.56 3.02
CA SER A 32 5.57 11.88 3.33
C SER A 32 4.51 12.98 3.29
N GLN A 33 3.63 12.98 2.28
CA GLN A 33 2.68 14.07 2.02
C GLN A 33 1.33 13.88 2.71
N CYS A 34 0.82 12.64 2.80
CA CYS A 34 -0.53 12.32 3.29
C CYS A 34 -0.54 10.94 3.96
N PRO A 35 0.05 10.78 5.16
CA PRO A 35 0.09 9.48 5.84
C PRO A 35 -1.31 8.96 6.16
N SER A 36 -2.32 9.83 6.28
CA SER A 36 -3.72 9.44 6.52
C SER A 36 -4.36 8.64 5.36
N LYS A 37 -3.74 8.66 4.16
CA LYS A 37 -4.19 7.86 3.01
C LYS A 37 -3.52 6.49 2.92
N LEU A 38 -2.74 6.11 3.92
CA LEU A 38 -2.11 4.81 4.00
C LEU A 38 -2.47 4.13 5.31
N PRO A 39 -2.40 2.79 5.36
CA PRO A 39 -2.52 2.08 6.61
C PRO A 39 -1.45 2.57 7.60
N PRO A 40 -1.76 2.57 8.91
CA PRO A 40 -0.81 2.99 9.92
C PRO A 40 0.44 2.12 9.83
N ARG A 41 1.58 2.79 9.66
CA ARG A 41 2.89 2.15 9.56
C ARG A 41 3.43 1.84 10.93
N VAL A 42 4.30 0.85 11.00
CA VAL A 42 5.09 0.56 12.20
C VAL A 42 6.16 1.65 12.34
N ASN A 43 5.93 2.59 13.26
CA ASN A 43 6.79 3.77 13.46
C ASN A 43 8.11 3.46 14.21
N THR A 44 8.29 2.23 14.70
CA THR A 44 9.44 1.80 15.50
C THR A 44 10.66 1.39 14.64
N LEU A 45 10.52 1.37 13.31
CA LEU A 45 11.57 0.93 12.40
C LEU A 45 12.09 2.08 11.53
N PRO A 46 13.38 2.07 11.15
CA PRO A 46 13.99 3.09 10.29
C PRO A 46 13.43 3.07 8.86
N ARG A 47 12.75 1.98 8.46
CA ARG A 47 12.04 1.87 7.19
C ARG A 47 10.56 1.74 7.45
N ALA A 48 9.74 2.47 6.70
CA ALA A 48 8.29 2.35 6.76
C ALA A 48 7.90 0.91 6.38
N ARG A 49 7.33 0.18 7.35
CA ARG A 49 6.79 -1.17 7.17
C ARG A 49 5.36 -1.22 7.65
N TRP A 50 4.59 -2.16 7.11
CA TRP A 50 3.16 -2.32 7.39
C TRP A 50 2.84 -3.72 7.86
N VAL A 51 1.92 -3.84 8.81
CA VAL A 51 1.40 -5.14 9.22
C VAL A 51 0.36 -5.59 8.19
N PRO A 52 0.46 -6.81 7.62
CA PRO A 52 -0.47 -7.29 6.59
C PRO A 52 -1.92 -7.28 7.06
N ASP A 53 -2.20 -7.69 8.29
CA ASP A 53 -3.55 -7.69 8.87
C ASP A 53 -4.13 -6.28 8.97
N VAL A 54 -3.33 -5.33 9.47
CA VAL A 54 -3.74 -3.93 9.56
C VAL A 54 -3.95 -3.32 8.18
N ALA A 55 -3.08 -3.62 7.22
CA ALA A 55 -3.23 -3.14 5.84
C ALA A 55 -4.47 -3.73 5.14
N ARG A 56 -4.80 -4.99 5.42
CA ARG A 56 -6.02 -5.65 4.93
C ARG A 56 -7.27 -5.02 5.55
N ASP A 57 -7.32 -4.90 6.87
CA ASP A 57 -8.45 -4.28 7.60
C ASP A 57 -8.68 -2.81 7.16
N TRP A 58 -7.59 -2.06 7.06
CA TRP A 58 -7.64 -0.70 6.55
C TRP A 58 -8.11 -0.66 5.10
N ALA A 59 -7.67 -1.58 4.23
CA ALA A 59 -8.12 -1.60 2.84
C ALA A 59 -9.60 -1.96 2.69
N ILE A 60 -10.15 -2.77 3.60
CA ILE A 60 -11.59 -3.05 3.66
C ILE A 60 -12.34 -1.78 4.07
N THR A 61 -11.88 -1.12 5.13
CA THR A 61 -12.52 0.09 5.69
C THR A 61 -12.39 1.31 4.77
N ASN A 62 -11.25 1.44 4.11
CA ASN A 62 -10.86 2.59 3.31
C ASN A 62 -10.77 2.24 1.82
N SER A 63 -11.53 1.23 1.36
CA SER A 63 -11.66 0.83 -0.04
C SER A 63 -12.21 1.99 -0.87
N TYR A 64 -11.34 2.96 -1.15
CA TYR A 64 -11.55 3.97 -2.17
C TYR A 64 -11.61 3.20 -3.48
N PRO A 65 -12.71 3.30 -4.25
CA PRO A 65 -12.78 2.63 -5.53
C PRO A 65 -11.56 3.06 -6.33
N ARG A 66 -10.83 2.08 -6.89
CA ARG A 66 -9.71 2.33 -7.78
C ARG A 66 -10.21 3.40 -8.74
N LYS A 67 -9.62 4.60 -8.69
CA LYS A 67 -9.74 5.55 -9.80
C LYS A 67 -9.06 4.83 -10.95
N GLN A 68 -9.83 3.97 -11.63
CA GLN A 68 -9.49 3.52 -12.96
C GLN A 68 -9.14 4.81 -13.66
N ARG A 69 -7.92 4.87 -14.19
CA ARG A 69 -7.51 5.94 -15.08
C ARG A 69 -8.46 5.83 -16.26
N GLN A 70 -9.61 6.47 -16.13
CA GLN A 70 -10.56 6.66 -17.21
C GLN A 70 -9.79 7.55 -18.15
N GLY A 71 -9.16 6.90 -19.15
CA GLY A 71 -8.45 7.60 -20.20
C GLY A 71 -9.38 8.68 -20.72
N ARG A 72 -8.83 9.89 -20.90
CA ARG A 72 -9.55 10.99 -21.53
C ARG A 72 -10.21 10.43 -22.80
N PRO A 73 -11.54 10.51 -22.96
CA PRO A 73 -12.16 10.15 -24.23
C PRO A 73 -11.47 10.99 -25.30
N ARG A 74 -10.84 10.34 -26.27
CA ARG A 74 -10.47 11.03 -27.50
C ARG A 74 -11.79 11.13 -28.27
N GLU A 75 -12.42 12.30 -28.21
CA GLU A 75 -13.43 12.66 -29.20
C GLU A 75 -12.75 12.52 -30.58
N ILE A 76 -13.34 11.66 -31.39
CA ILE A 76 -13.02 11.45 -32.82
C ILE A 76 -13.76 12.51 -33.62
#